data_AF-A0A2H0VI97-F1
#
_entry.id   AF-A0A2H0VI97-F1
#
_cell.length_a   1.000
_cell.length_b   1.000
_cell.length_c   1.000
_cell.angle_alpha   90.00
_cell.angle_beta   90.00
_cell.angle_gamma   90.00
#
_symmetry.space_group_name_H-M   'P 1'
#
loop_
_entity.id
_entity.type
_entity.pdbx_description
1 polymer ?
#
loop_
_entity_poly.entity_id
_entity_poly.type
_entity_poly.pdbx_seq_one_letter_code
_entity_poly.pdbx_strand_id
1 'polypeptide(L)'
;MKNYPTITFTHSPQLEASRLLHVAGTISHSWFQKHNFLVLPTTLPKVATAQVIFPDLPYSSIPHFWKSVNQLTLSTPQSAPAPLLSATQSLLSPHYQEKLYTHHLSKLKIQWDQVAPHFWNNLFTLFPTYSNRINSLTIISTQYGPYTTFSLAKTPHSNITIYVRQDSTIDRLLWTILTSLFRPKMQTDMHYTWEEIEAVVDWLMSKSALACRLKLSHPTIKNLRAEQIATYRQQSDRYLINLGFTLNAHDITLPHPTTQDQKLLDLLLTKRGQTVSYEDIASVLWTGNDDWSLYAVVKAIERLRRQIKESGIHTPLILAHRKLGYSLI
;
A
#
# COMPACT_ATOMS: atom_id res chain seq x y z
N MET A 1 22.32 -11.72 29.41
CA MET A 1 21.08 -10.93 29.57
C MET A 1 20.49 -10.67 28.20
N LYS A 2 19.16 -10.83 28.03
CA LYS A 2 18.49 -10.40 26.79
C LYS A 2 18.36 -8.88 26.87
N ASN A 3 19.04 -8.15 25.97
CA ASN A 3 18.90 -6.70 25.89
C ASN A 3 17.64 -6.37 25.08
N TYR A 4 16.68 -5.69 25.71
CA TYR A 4 15.49 -5.20 25.01
C TYR A 4 15.79 -3.83 24.39
N PRO A 5 15.27 -3.54 23.19
CA PRO A 5 15.50 -2.25 22.56
C PRO A 5 14.82 -1.14 23.36
N THR A 6 15.43 0.04 23.38
CA THR A 6 14.81 1.24 23.93
C THR A 6 13.70 1.72 23.00
N ILE A 7 12.53 2.06 23.55
CA ILE A 7 11.36 2.41 22.74
C ILE A 7 10.87 3.80 23.09
N THR A 8 10.72 4.64 22.07
CA THR A 8 10.25 6.02 22.19
C THR A 8 8.98 6.21 21.37
N PHE A 9 7.95 6.77 21.98
CA PHE A 9 6.72 7.18 21.32
C PHE A 9 6.75 8.69 21.12
N THR A 10 6.54 9.17 19.90
CA THR A 10 6.65 10.61 19.60
C THR A 10 5.73 11.06 18.47
N HIS A 11 5.51 12.37 18.38
CA HIS A 11 4.83 13.04 17.29
C HIS A 11 5.29 14.49 17.22
N SER A 12 5.25 15.09 16.03
CA SER A 12 5.42 16.53 15.84
C SER A 12 4.85 16.95 14.49
N PRO A 13 4.51 18.25 14.31
CA PRO A 13 4.09 18.76 13.00
C PRO A 13 5.13 18.51 11.91
N GLN A 14 6.43 18.62 12.24
CA GLN A 14 7.53 18.36 11.32
C GLN A 14 7.57 16.89 10.88
N LEU A 15 7.36 15.95 11.81
CA LEU A 15 7.31 14.52 11.50
C LEU A 15 6.10 14.16 10.64
N GLU A 16 4.96 14.82 10.86
CA GLU A 16 3.75 14.66 10.03
C GLU A 16 3.96 15.23 8.62
N ALA A 17 4.63 16.38 8.50
CA ALA A 17 5.01 16.95 7.20
C ALA A 17 5.98 16.05 6.44
N SER A 18 7.03 15.55 7.12
CA SER A 18 7.93 14.54 6.57
C SER A 18 7.17 13.31 6.09
N ARG A 19 6.19 12.86 6.87
CA ARG A 19 5.33 11.73 6.49
C ARG A 19 4.51 12.03 5.25
N LEU A 20 3.88 13.20 5.16
CA LEU A 20 3.11 13.59 3.98
C LEU A 20 3.97 13.64 2.71
N LEU A 21 5.20 14.16 2.81
CA LEU A 21 6.16 14.18 1.71
C LEU A 21 6.56 12.77 1.26
N HIS A 22 6.76 11.84 2.19
CA HIS A 22 6.99 10.44 1.86
C HIS A 22 5.85 9.86 1.03
N VAL A 23 4.61 10.08 1.47
CA VAL A 23 3.41 9.58 0.81
C VAL A 23 3.26 10.22 -0.57
N ALA A 24 3.43 11.53 -0.68
CA ALA A 24 3.39 12.27 -1.95
C ALA A 24 4.45 11.76 -2.93
N GLY A 25 5.70 11.57 -2.49
CA GLY A 25 6.75 11.00 -3.33
C GLY A 25 6.41 9.57 -3.76
N THR A 26 5.85 8.76 -2.87
CA THR A 26 5.46 7.37 -3.23
C THR A 26 4.31 7.35 -4.25
N ILE A 27 3.37 8.28 -4.16
CA ILE A 27 2.30 8.49 -5.16
C ILE A 27 2.92 8.95 -6.49
N SER A 28 3.86 9.89 -6.48
CA SER A 28 4.47 10.42 -7.71
C SER A 28 5.22 9.35 -8.49
N HIS A 29 5.86 8.41 -7.79
CA HIS A 29 6.51 7.24 -8.38
C HIS A 29 5.54 6.12 -8.79
N SER A 30 4.23 6.33 -8.63
CA SER A 30 3.16 5.36 -8.90
C SER A 30 3.28 4.03 -8.12
N TRP A 31 4.04 4.01 -7.02
CA TRP A 31 4.34 2.75 -6.32
C TRP A 31 3.09 2.15 -5.69
N PHE A 32 2.26 2.97 -5.05
CA PHE A 32 1.00 2.52 -4.44
C PHE A 32 0.05 1.93 -5.48
N GLN A 33 -0.06 2.57 -6.64
CA GLN A 33 -0.92 2.16 -7.74
C GLN A 33 -0.46 0.80 -8.30
N LYS A 34 0.86 0.63 -8.52
CA LYS A 34 1.45 -0.63 -8.99
C LYS A 34 1.24 -1.81 -8.03
N HIS A 35 1.08 -1.54 -6.73
CA HIS A 35 0.87 -2.56 -5.70
C HIS A 35 -0.60 -2.61 -5.21
N ASN A 36 -1.55 -2.13 -6.03
CA ASN A 36 -2.99 -2.21 -5.76
C ASN A 36 -3.44 -1.52 -4.46
N PHE A 37 -2.71 -0.51 -4.00
CA PHE A 37 -3.17 0.35 -2.91
C PHE A 37 -4.20 1.37 -3.42
N LEU A 38 -5.16 1.67 -2.55
CA LEU A 38 -6.18 2.69 -2.74
C LEU A 38 -5.72 3.97 -2.05
N VAL A 39 -5.32 4.97 -2.85
CA VAL A 39 -5.00 6.31 -2.35
C VAL A 39 -6.31 7.09 -2.20
N LEU A 40 -6.61 7.54 -0.98
CA LEU A 40 -7.89 8.16 -0.63
C LEU A 40 -7.66 9.35 0.32
N PRO A 41 -8.55 10.37 0.31
CA PRO A 41 -8.45 11.53 1.20
C PRO A 41 -8.78 11.22 2.65
N THR A 42 -9.59 10.19 2.89
CA THR A 42 -10.06 9.79 4.22
C THR A 42 -10.23 8.28 4.31
N THR A 43 -10.31 7.77 5.54
CA THR A 43 -10.54 6.35 5.81
C THR A 43 -11.95 5.95 5.43
N LEU A 44 -12.11 4.90 4.62
CA LEU A 44 -13.41 4.32 4.30
C LEU A 44 -13.70 3.11 5.22
N PRO A 45 -14.87 3.10 5.89
CA PRO A 45 -15.27 1.96 6.69
C PRO A 45 -15.48 0.74 5.78
N LYS A 46 -15.03 -0.43 6.23
CA LYS A 46 -15.15 -1.75 5.54
C LYS A 46 -14.22 -1.98 4.35
N VAL A 47 -13.29 -1.08 4.03
CA VAL A 47 -12.26 -1.33 3.02
C VAL A 47 -11.03 -1.97 3.67
N ALA A 48 -10.78 -3.23 3.32
CA ALA A 48 -9.67 -4.01 3.87
C ALA A 48 -8.31 -3.42 3.45
N THR A 49 -7.54 -3.02 4.47
CA THR A 49 -6.08 -2.92 4.64
C THR A 49 -5.16 -2.30 3.58
N ALA A 50 -5.58 -2.09 2.33
CA ALA A 50 -4.78 -1.51 1.25
C ALA A 50 -5.03 0.00 1.06
N GLN A 51 -5.60 0.67 2.07
CA GLN A 51 -5.86 2.11 2.02
C GLN A 51 -4.62 2.91 2.41
N VAL A 52 -4.30 3.90 1.59
CA VAL A 52 -3.28 4.93 1.84
C VAL A 52 -4.01 6.25 1.99
N ILE A 53 -3.92 6.87 3.16
CA ILE A 53 -4.54 8.17 3.39
C ILE A 53 -3.61 9.26 2.91
N PHE A 54 -4.06 10.06 1.95
CA PHE A 54 -3.36 11.26 1.51
C PHE A 54 -4.41 12.37 1.46
N PRO A 55 -4.33 13.38 2.35
CA PRO A 55 -5.42 14.33 2.55
C PRO A 55 -5.61 15.24 1.33
N ASP A 56 -6.85 15.68 1.12
CA ASP A 56 -7.16 16.68 0.09
C ASP A 56 -6.78 18.08 0.59
N LEU A 57 -5.60 18.56 0.18
CA LEU A 57 -5.03 19.83 0.57
C LEU A 57 -4.63 20.62 -0.69
N PRO A 58 -4.55 21.96 -0.64
CA PRO A 58 -4.17 22.77 -1.79
C PRO A 58 -2.66 22.68 -2.06
N TYR A 59 -2.18 21.53 -2.53
CA TYR A 59 -0.76 21.27 -2.85
C TYR A 59 -0.20 22.22 -3.91
N SER A 60 -1.06 22.77 -4.77
CA SER A 60 -0.71 23.80 -5.74
C SER A 60 -0.22 25.11 -5.10
N SER A 61 -0.49 25.34 -3.82
CA SER A 61 0.07 26.47 -3.06
C SER A 61 1.57 26.36 -2.83
N ILE A 62 2.15 25.14 -2.94
CA ILE A 62 3.59 24.91 -2.85
C ILE A 62 4.17 24.87 -4.28
N PRO A 63 5.07 25.80 -4.65
CA PRO A 63 5.62 25.85 -6.00
C PRO A 63 6.25 24.53 -6.43
N HIS A 64 5.83 24.03 -7.60
CA HIS A 64 6.31 22.78 -8.19
C HIS A 64 6.28 21.57 -7.24
N PHE A 65 5.30 21.50 -6.33
CA PHE A 65 5.18 20.44 -5.31
C PHE A 65 5.46 19.04 -5.84
N TRP A 66 4.72 18.60 -6.87
CA TRP A 66 4.84 17.26 -7.44
C TRP A 66 6.21 16.99 -8.07
N LYS A 67 6.83 17.99 -8.70
CA LYS A 67 8.20 17.87 -9.24
C LYS A 67 9.22 17.71 -8.11
N SER A 68 9.05 18.49 -7.04
CA SER A 68 9.95 18.48 -5.88
C SER A 68 9.88 17.15 -5.13
N VAL A 69 8.69 16.61 -4.88
CA VAL A 69 8.54 15.31 -4.19
C VAL A 69 9.01 14.15 -5.05
N ASN A 70 8.90 14.23 -6.37
CA ASN A 70 9.37 13.19 -7.29
C ASN A 70 10.90 13.11 -7.36
N GLN A 71 11.62 14.14 -6.94
CA GLN A 71 13.08 14.16 -6.87
C GLN A 71 13.61 13.64 -5.52
N LEU A 72 12.73 13.41 -4.54
CA LEU A 72 13.15 12.92 -3.23
C LEU A 72 13.55 11.44 -3.32
N THR A 73 14.70 11.12 -2.73
CA THR A 73 15.00 9.72 -2.41
C THR A 73 14.09 9.27 -1.28
N LEU A 74 13.24 8.27 -1.53
CA LEU A 74 12.26 7.80 -0.55
C LEU A 74 12.96 7.17 0.66
N SER A 75 12.73 7.73 1.85
CA SER A 75 13.29 7.24 3.13
C SER A 75 12.27 7.33 4.27
N THR A 76 12.52 6.63 5.37
CA THR A 76 11.70 6.69 6.58
C THR A 76 12.59 6.95 7.79
N PRO A 77 12.46 8.10 8.47
CA PRO A 77 11.66 9.26 8.09
C PRO A 77 12.14 9.89 6.77
N GLN A 78 11.25 10.62 6.10
CA GLN A 78 11.59 11.25 4.82
C GLN A 78 12.45 12.48 5.04
N SER A 79 13.63 12.47 4.45
CA SER A 79 14.46 13.68 4.34
C SER A 79 13.97 14.53 3.17
N ALA A 80 13.89 15.83 3.37
CA ALA A 80 13.48 16.78 2.33
C ALA A 80 14.16 18.14 2.53
N PRO A 81 14.33 18.94 1.47
CA PRO A 81 14.82 20.31 1.60
C PRO A 81 13.99 21.12 2.58
N ALA A 82 14.65 21.91 3.43
CA ALA A 82 13.99 22.70 4.49
C ALA A 82 12.83 23.59 3.97
N PRO A 83 12.93 24.26 2.81
CA PRO A 83 11.80 25.03 2.28
C PRO A 83 10.56 24.18 1.97
N LEU A 84 10.76 23.00 1.37
CA LEU A 84 9.67 22.09 1.04
C LEU A 84 9.03 21.52 2.31
N LEU A 85 9.84 21.14 3.29
CA LEU A 85 9.36 20.65 4.58
C LEU A 85 8.57 21.72 5.35
N SER A 86 9.10 22.94 5.41
CA SER A 86 8.43 24.07 6.08
C SER A 86 7.12 24.43 5.40
N ALA A 87 7.09 24.49 4.05
CA ALA A 87 5.87 24.78 3.32
C ALA A 87 4.80 23.70 3.54
N THR A 88 5.21 22.43 3.56
CA THR A 88 4.32 21.29 3.84
C THR A 88 3.81 21.32 5.28
N GLN A 89 4.66 21.67 6.24
CA GLN A 89 4.25 21.84 7.63
C GLN A 89 3.23 22.97 7.80
N SER A 90 3.45 24.12 7.14
CA SER A 90 2.49 25.23 7.14
C SER A 90 1.14 24.83 6.54
N LEU A 91 1.15 24.05 5.46
CA LEU A 91 -0.06 23.51 4.83
C LEU A 91 -0.85 22.59 5.77
N LEU A 92 -0.16 21.81 6.61
CA LEU A 92 -0.75 20.88 7.56
C LEU A 92 -1.18 21.52 8.88
N SER A 93 -0.59 22.65 9.26
CA SER A 93 -0.79 23.28 10.57
C SER A 93 -2.27 23.43 10.98
N PRO A 94 -3.19 23.88 10.08
CA PRO A 94 -4.61 24.00 10.43
C PRO A 94 -5.30 22.66 10.78
N HIS A 95 -4.76 21.54 10.29
CA HIS A 95 -5.32 20.20 10.47
C HIS A 95 -4.61 19.40 11.58
N TYR A 96 -3.45 19.87 12.04
CA TYR A 96 -2.68 19.19 13.08
C TYR A 96 -3.27 19.46 14.47
N GLN A 97 -3.87 18.44 15.06
CA GLN A 97 -4.46 18.51 16.40
C GLN A 97 -3.66 17.69 17.40
N GLU A 98 -2.75 18.35 18.13
CA GLU A 98 -1.81 17.70 19.06
C GLU A 98 -2.47 16.67 20.00
N LYS A 99 -3.63 17.02 20.57
CA LYS A 99 -4.39 16.15 21.47
C LYS A 99 -4.75 14.79 20.85
N LEU A 100 -5.06 14.73 19.55
CA LEU A 100 -5.39 13.47 18.87
C LEU A 100 -4.17 12.53 18.82
N TYR A 101 -3.00 13.07 18.53
CA TYR A 101 -1.75 12.29 18.46
C TYR A 101 -1.33 11.79 19.85
N THR A 102 -1.39 12.66 20.86
CA THR A 102 -1.08 12.29 22.24
C THR A 102 -2.04 11.22 22.76
N HIS A 103 -3.33 11.34 22.48
CA HIS A 103 -4.33 10.34 22.86
C HIS A 103 -4.05 8.98 22.18
N HIS A 104 -3.79 8.99 20.86
CA HIS A 104 -3.45 7.78 20.12
C HIS A 104 -2.20 7.09 20.67
N LEU A 105 -1.11 7.83 20.88
CA LEU A 105 0.14 7.26 21.42
C LEU A 105 -0.03 6.74 22.85
N SER A 106 -0.80 7.44 23.69
CA SER A 106 -1.08 6.99 25.06
C SER A 106 -1.79 5.63 25.06
N LYS A 107 -2.82 5.48 24.21
CA LYS A 107 -3.54 4.22 24.03
C LYS A 107 -2.64 3.11 23.49
N LEU A 108 -1.86 3.42 22.45
CA LEU A 108 -0.95 2.45 21.83
C LEU A 108 0.15 2.02 22.82
N LYS A 109 0.66 2.94 23.64
CA LYS A 109 1.65 2.65 24.68
C LYS A 109 1.10 1.71 25.74
N ILE A 110 -0.12 1.90 26.21
CA ILE A 110 -0.77 0.99 27.17
C ILE A 110 -0.86 -0.43 26.57
N GLN A 111 -1.29 -0.55 25.31
CA GLN A 111 -1.36 -1.83 24.63
C GLN A 111 0.02 -2.46 24.44
N TRP A 112 1.01 -1.64 24.09
CA TRP A 112 2.39 -2.06 23.90
C TRP A 112 3.00 -2.60 25.19
N ASP A 113 2.88 -1.89 26.31
CA ASP A 113 3.47 -2.28 27.58
C ASP A 113 2.93 -3.64 28.09
N GLN A 114 1.70 -4.01 27.72
CA GLN A 114 1.11 -5.32 28.00
C GLN A 114 1.71 -6.46 27.17
N VAL A 115 2.11 -6.21 25.92
CA VAL A 115 2.56 -7.25 24.98
C VAL A 115 4.08 -7.33 24.84
N ALA A 116 4.79 -6.24 25.05
CA ALA A 116 6.21 -6.11 24.75
C ALA A 116 7.11 -7.13 25.46
N PRO A 117 6.95 -7.43 26.77
CA PRO A 117 7.81 -8.40 27.45
C PRO A 117 7.70 -9.80 26.83
N HIS A 118 6.47 -10.22 26.51
CA HIS A 118 6.21 -11.52 25.88
C HIS A 118 6.71 -11.54 24.43
N PHE A 119 6.47 -10.47 23.68
CA PHE A 119 6.90 -10.35 22.29
C PHE A 119 8.42 -10.48 22.16
N TRP A 120 9.19 -9.66 22.90
CA TRP A 120 10.65 -9.71 22.83
C TRP A 120 11.22 -11.02 23.36
N ASN A 121 10.66 -11.55 24.46
CA ASN A 121 11.11 -12.83 24.98
C ASN A 121 10.93 -13.95 23.95
N ASN A 122 9.75 -14.02 23.32
CA ASN A 122 9.44 -15.02 22.31
C ASN A 122 10.28 -14.83 21.05
N LEU A 123 10.45 -13.59 20.59
CA LEU A 123 11.28 -13.27 19.43
C LEU A 123 12.72 -13.72 19.62
N PHE A 124 13.34 -13.40 20.76
CA PHE A 124 14.73 -13.77 21.03
C PHE A 124 14.90 -15.22 21.45
N THR A 125 13.83 -15.92 21.80
CA THR A 125 13.87 -17.38 21.97
C THR A 125 13.82 -18.08 20.62
N LEU A 126 12.95 -17.65 19.72
CA LEU A 126 12.82 -18.22 18.37
C LEU A 126 13.98 -17.83 17.46
N PHE A 127 14.50 -16.61 17.62
CA PHE A 127 15.54 -16.04 16.78
C PHE A 127 16.65 -15.39 17.64
N PRO A 128 17.47 -16.19 18.37
CA PRO A 128 18.46 -15.67 19.30
C PRO A 128 19.46 -14.70 18.69
N THR A 129 19.84 -14.89 17.42
CA THR A 129 20.78 -14.03 16.70
C THR A 129 20.28 -12.59 16.51
N TYR A 130 19.00 -12.34 16.74
CA TYR A 130 18.38 -11.02 16.58
C TYR A 130 18.31 -10.20 17.87
N SER A 131 18.75 -10.73 19.02
CA SER A 131 18.67 -10.05 20.32
C SER A 131 19.42 -8.71 20.37
N ASN A 132 20.47 -8.56 19.56
CA ASN A 132 21.28 -7.34 19.47
C ASN A 132 21.10 -6.60 18.13
N ARG A 133 20.09 -6.99 17.35
CA ARG A 133 19.88 -6.41 16.01
C ARG A 133 19.25 -5.02 16.08
N ILE A 134 18.48 -4.75 17.12
CA ILE A 134 17.76 -3.49 17.31
C ILE A 134 18.33 -2.81 18.55
N ASN A 135 18.81 -1.59 18.39
CA ASN A 135 19.24 -0.76 19.51
C ASN A 135 18.06 0.06 20.06
N SER A 136 17.32 0.72 19.17
CA SER A 136 16.14 1.50 19.54
C SER A 136 15.03 1.44 18.50
N LEU A 137 13.81 1.69 18.97
CA LEU A 137 12.59 1.78 18.18
C LEU A 137 11.91 3.11 18.45
N THR A 138 11.76 3.94 17.41
CA THR A 138 10.99 5.19 17.47
C THR A 138 9.65 4.97 16.79
N ILE A 139 8.58 5.02 17.56
CA ILE A 139 7.20 4.90 17.10
C ILE A 139 6.60 6.30 16.97
N ILE A 140 6.21 6.64 15.74
CA ILE A 140 5.70 7.96 15.38
C ILE A 140 4.22 7.84 15.02
N SER A 141 3.35 8.58 15.70
CA SER A 141 1.94 8.65 15.32
C SER A 141 1.75 9.51 14.06
N THR A 142 0.87 9.09 13.15
CA THR A 142 0.50 9.87 11.97
C THR A 142 -0.97 9.71 11.59
N GLN A 143 -1.54 10.66 10.86
CA GLN A 143 -2.86 10.53 10.21
C GLN A 143 -2.76 10.01 8.78
N TYR A 144 -1.56 10.04 8.17
CA TYR A 144 -1.40 9.85 6.73
C TYR A 144 -0.53 8.64 6.34
N GLY A 145 -0.76 8.16 5.12
CA GLY A 145 -0.11 7.02 4.50
C GLY A 145 -0.84 5.70 4.74
N PRO A 146 -0.20 4.54 4.47
CA PRO A 146 -0.67 3.22 4.93
C PRO A 146 -0.71 3.13 6.46
N TYR A 147 -1.29 2.04 6.98
CA TYR A 147 -1.35 1.75 8.42
C TYR A 147 0.00 1.89 9.10
N THR A 148 1.05 1.35 8.50
CA THR A 148 2.40 1.53 9.02
C THR A 148 3.41 1.73 7.90
N THR A 149 4.52 2.38 8.22
CA THR A 149 5.71 2.46 7.36
C THR A 149 6.94 2.48 8.25
N PHE A 150 8.04 1.91 7.78
CA PHE A 150 9.17 1.59 8.65
C PHE A 150 10.51 1.72 7.93
N SER A 151 11.55 2.05 8.69
CA SER A 151 12.94 1.84 8.26
C SER A 151 13.35 0.38 8.46
N LEU A 152 14.41 -0.04 7.76
CA LEU A 152 14.89 -1.43 7.76
C LEU A 152 16.06 -1.63 8.74
N ALA A 153 16.09 -2.77 9.44
CA ALA A 153 17.19 -3.17 10.32
C ALA A 153 18.39 -3.75 9.54
N LYS A 154 19.08 -2.91 8.76
CA LYS A 154 20.12 -3.34 7.81
C LYS A 154 21.41 -3.82 8.49
N THR A 155 21.74 -3.31 9.67
CA THR A 155 22.98 -3.64 10.42
C THR A 155 22.67 -4.07 11.85
N PRO A 156 23.62 -4.73 12.56
CA PRO A 156 23.54 -4.88 14.01
C PRO A 156 23.31 -3.51 14.69
N HIS A 157 22.60 -3.50 15.83
CA HIS A 157 22.29 -2.28 16.58
C HIS A 157 21.57 -1.20 15.75
N SER A 158 20.70 -1.59 14.82
CA SER A 158 19.91 -0.65 14.02
C SER A 158 18.95 0.16 14.88
N ASN A 159 18.77 1.43 14.54
CA ASN A 159 17.68 2.27 15.05
C ASN A 159 16.53 2.21 14.04
N ILE A 160 15.38 1.70 14.46
CA ILE A 160 14.20 1.54 13.61
C ILE A 160 13.22 2.66 13.89
N THR A 161 12.71 3.29 12.83
CA THR A 161 11.62 4.27 12.92
C THR A 161 10.38 3.66 12.28
N ILE A 162 9.26 3.71 12.99
CA ILE A 162 7.95 3.23 12.50
C ILE A 162 6.94 4.36 12.59
N TYR A 163 6.35 4.75 11.46
CA TYR A 163 5.11 5.52 11.45
C TYR A 163 3.93 4.58 11.64
N VAL A 164 3.01 4.95 12.52
CA VAL A 164 1.77 4.21 12.82
C VAL A 164 0.58 5.15 12.65
N ARG A 165 -0.31 4.81 11.71
CA ARG A 165 -1.52 5.59 11.45
C ARG A 165 -2.48 5.47 12.63
N GLN A 166 -3.21 6.53 12.97
CA GLN A 166 -4.07 6.60 14.16
C GLN A 166 -5.17 5.52 14.26
N ASP A 167 -5.55 4.90 13.16
CA ASP A 167 -6.50 3.77 13.08
C ASP A 167 -5.83 2.39 13.09
N SER A 168 -4.51 2.33 13.30
CA SER A 168 -3.75 1.08 13.36
C SER A 168 -3.87 0.41 14.72
N THR A 169 -3.75 -0.90 14.70
CA THR A 169 -3.86 -1.77 15.86
C THR A 169 -2.49 -2.27 16.32
N ILE A 170 -2.41 -2.74 17.57
CA ILE A 170 -1.17 -3.25 18.15
C ILE A 170 -0.58 -4.44 17.37
N ASP A 171 -1.41 -5.33 16.81
CA ASP A 171 -0.96 -6.44 15.97
C ASP A 171 -0.29 -5.94 14.68
N ARG A 172 -0.72 -4.79 14.14
CA ARG A 172 -0.02 -4.15 13.01
C ARG A 172 1.34 -3.63 13.42
N LEU A 173 1.49 -3.00 14.59
CA LEU A 173 2.81 -2.59 15.07
C LEU A 173 3.76 -3.79 15.23
N LEU A 174 3.29 -4.89 15.83
CA LEU A 174 4.10 -6.12 15.96
C LEU A 174 4.51 -6.69 14.61
N TRP A 175 3.56 -6.79 13.68
CA TRP A 175 3.83 -7.21 12.31
C TRP A 175 4.92 -6.35 11.67
N THR A 176 4.83 -5.02 11.83
CA THR A 176 5.79 -4.08 11.24
C THR A 176 7.19 -4.21 11.82
N ILE A 177 7.31 -4.48 13.12
CA ILE A 177 8.61 -4.75 13.75
C ILE A 177 9.25 -6.00 13.14
N LEU A 178 8.48 -7.08 12.97
CA LEU A 178 8.99 -8.32 12.35
C LEU A 178 9.39 -8.08 10.89
N THR A 179 8.58 -7.37 10.11
CA THR A 179 8.89 -7.06 8.71
C THR A 179 10.13 -6.18 8.60
N SER A 180 10.27 -5.15 9.44
CA SER A 180 11.48 -4.31 9.50
C SER A 180 12.75 -5.11 9.79
N LEU A 181 12.62 -6.13 10.65
CA LEU A 181 13.73 -6.95 11.12
C LEU A 181 14.17 -8.02 10.11
N PHE A 182 13.20 -8.73 9.51
CA PHE A 182 13.48 -9.89 8.66
C PHE A 182 13.66 -9.52 7.19
N ARG A 183 12.97 -8.48 6.71
CA ARG A 183 12.97 -8.10 5.29
C ARG A 183 14.38 -7.92 4.70
N PRO A 184 15.35 -7.26 5.36
CA PRO A 184 16.68 -7.09 4.78
C PRO A 184 17.29 -8.42 4.36
N LYS A 185 17.34 -9.39 5.29
CA LYS A 185 17.91 -10.71 5.05
C LYS A 185 17.11 -11.50 4.00
N MET A 186 15.78 -11.47 4.08
CA MET A 186 14.93 -12.20 3.13
C MET A 186 15.07 -11.67 1.70
N GLN A 187 15.23 -10.37 1.52
CA GLN A 187 15.41 -9.79 0.18
C GLN A 187 16.82 -9.97 -0.35
N THR A 188 17.84 -9.72 0.47
CA THR A 188 19.24 -9.74 -0.01
C THR A 188 19.79 -11.14 -0.13
N ASP A 189 19.55 -12.00 0.86
CA ASP A 189 20.21 -13.30 0.99
C ASP A 189 19.34 -14.42 0.42
N MET A 190 18.01 -14.27 0.46
CA MET A 190 17.06 -15.31 0.07
C MET A 190 16.26 -14.96 -1.19
N HIS A 191 16.42 -13.75 -1.73
CA HIS A 191 15.73 -13.27 -2.93
C HIS A 191 14.20 -13.35 -2.90
N TYR A 192 13.60 -13.23 -1.71
CA TYR A 192 12.14 -13.26 -1.57
C TYR A 192 11.48 -12.01 -2.16
N THR A 193 10.32 -12.20 -2.78
CA THR A 193 9.46 -11.10 -3.22
C THR A 193 8.80 -10.40 -2.03
N TRP A 194 8.19 -9.24 -2.28
CA TRP A 194 7.45 -8.51 -1.24
C TRP A 194 6.32 -9.36 -0.65
N GLU A 195 5.55 -10.02 -1.51
CA GLU A 195 4.40 -10.84 -1.13
C GLU A 195 4.82 -12.08 -0.34
N GLU A 196 5.97 -12.69 -0.66
CA GLU A 196 6.53 -13.82 0.07
C GLU A 196 6.94 -13.41 1.49
N ILE A 197 7.55 -12.23 1.65
CA ILE A 197 7.94 -11.70 2.96
C ILE A 197 6.70 -11.42 3.81
N GLU A 198 5.68 -10.77 3.24
CA GLU A 198 4.41 -10.57 3.95
C GLU A 198 3.80 -11.91 4.38
N ALA A 199 3.89 -12.94 3.53
CA ALA A 199 3.36 -14.25 3.85
C ALA A 199 4.10 -14.94 5.00
N VAL A 200 5.42 -14.84 5.03
CA VAL A 200 6.23 -15.39 6.13
C VAL A 200 5.91 -14.66 7.44
N VAL A 201 5.81 -13.33 7.43
CA VAL A 201 5.49 -12.56 8.65
C VAL A 201 4.06 -12.84 9.12
N ASP A 202 3.09 -12.95 8.21
CA ASP A 202 1.72 -13.36 8.53
C ASP A 202 1.68 -14.76 9.17
N TRP A 203 2.46 -15.71 8.66
CA TRP A 203 2.58 -17.03 9.25
C TRP A 203 3.19 -16.97 10.65
N LEU A 204 4.28 -16.20 10.83
CA LEU A 204 4.90 -16.00 12.14
C LEU A 204 3.92 -15.40 13.15
N MET A 205 3.17 -14.37 12.75
CA MET A 205 2.18 -13.74 13.62
C MET A 205 0.99 -14.66 13.92
N SER A 206 0.60 -15.57 13.01
CA SER A 206 -0.60 -16.39 13.17
C SER A 206 -0.38 -17.79 13.74
N LYS A 207 0.83 -18.34 13.58
CA LYS A 207 1.15 -19.74 13.92
C LYS A 207 2.24 -19.88 14.99
N SER A 208 2.95 -18.80 15.34
CA SER A 208 3.98 -18.85 16.37
C SER A 208 3.54 -18.16 17.68
N ALA A 209 4.40 -18.27 18.71
CA ALA A 209 4.21 -17.57 19.98
C ALA A 209 4.34 -16.03 19.88
N LEU A 210 4.77 -15.49 18.73
CA LEU A 210 4.91 -14.04 18.50
C LEU A 210 3.58 -13.29 18.52
N ALA A 211 2.47 -13.99 18.27
CA ALA A 211 1.12 -13.43 18.32
C ALA A 211 0.75 -12.85 19.70
N CYS A 212 1.45 -13.27 20.76
CA CYS A 212 1.17 -12.86 22.15
C CYS A 212 -0.32 -13.02 22.54
N ARG A 213 -1.00 -14.06 22.01
CA ARG A 213 -2.43 -14.34 22.19
C ARG A 213 -3.38 -13.25 21.63
N LEU A 214 -2.88 -12.34 20.81
CA LEU A 214 -3.70 -11.34 20.13
C LEU A 214 -4.58 -12.03 19.07
N LYS A 215 -5.85 -11.61 19.00
CA LYS A 215 -6.69 -11.91 17.84
C LYS A 215 -6.18 -11.07 16.67
N LEU A 216 -5.54 -11.73 15.71
CA LEU A 216 -5.08 -11.05 14.49
C LEU A 216 -6.28 -10.51 13.74
N SER A 217 -6.33 -9.20 13.59
CA SER A 217 -7.45 -8.55 12.91
C SER A 217 -7.24 -8.52 11.39
N HIS A 218 -6.01 -8.78 10.92
CA HIS A 218 -5.61 -8.47 9.55
C HIS A 218 -4.52 -9.38 8.94
N PRO A 219 -4.85 -10.56 8.39
CA PRO A 219 -3.93 -11.30 7.52
C PRO A 219 -3.71 -10.51 6.21
N THR A 220 -2.47 -10.07 5.99
CA THR A 220 -2.02 -9.22 4.87
C THR A 220 -2.23 -9.91 3.52
N ILE A 221 -1.96 -11.23 3.42
CA ILE A 221 -2.19 -12.01 2.18
C ILE A 221 -3.68 -12.10 1.78
N LYS A 222 -4.59 -12.34 2.74
CA LYS A 222 -6.02 -12.49 2.42
C LYS A 222 -6.60 -11.20 1.83
N ASN A 223 -6.00 -10.06 2.18
CA ASN A 223 -6.50 -8.76 1.80
C ASN A 223 -5.93 -8.26 0.46
N LEU A 224 -4.76 -8.74 0.03
CA LEU A 224 -4.26 -8.54 -1.34
C LEU A 224 -5.10 -9.30 -2.39
N ARG A 225 -5.79 -10.36 -1.96
CA ARG A 225 -6.65 -11.21 -2.82
C ARG A 225 -8.13 -10.86 -2.74
N ALA A 226 -8.53 -9.98 -1.84
CA ALA A 226 -9.90 -9.49 -1.83
C ALA A 226 -10.08 -8.63 -3.07
N GLU A 227 -10.99 -9.03 -3.97
CA GLU A 227 -11.50 -8.16 -5.03
C GLU A 227 -11.96 -6.86 -4.36
N GLN A 228 -11.10 -5.84 -4.41
CA GLN A 228 -11.44 -4.53 -3.89
C GLN A 228 -12.69 -4.11 -4.63
N ILE A 229 -13.77 -3.82 -3.90
CA ILE A 229 -15.07 -3.47 -4.48
C ILE A 229 -14.79 -2.37 -5.51
N ALA A 230 -15.10 -2.64 -6.78
CA ALA A 230 -14.76 -1.79 -7.93
C ALA A 230 -15.02 -0.29 -7.68
N THR A 231 -16.06 0.01 -6.89
CA THR A 231 -16.41 1.33 -6.41
C THR A 231 -15.27 2.07 -5.68
N TYR A 232 -14.51 1.41 -4.82
CA TYR A 232 -13.40 2.05 -4.08
C TYR A 232 -12.19 2.32 -4.96
N ARG A 233 -11.93 1.44 -5.94
CA ARG A 233 -10.92 1.67 -6.96
C ARG A 233 -11.26 2.92 -7.78
N GLN A 234 -12.51 3.01 -8.27
CA GLN A 234 -13.00 4.21 -8.96
C GLN A 234 -12.89 5.48 -8.11
N GLN A 235 -13.18 5.42 -6.80
CA GLN A 235 -13.00 6.57 -5.90
C GLN A 235 -11.53 6.98 -5.77
N SER A 236 -10.63 6.01 -5.64
CA SER A 236 -9.19 6.27 -5.60
C SER A 236 -8.67 6.86 -6.91
N ASP A 237 -9.13 6.32 -8.05
CA ASP A 237 -8.76 6.79 -9.38
C ASP A 237 -9.22 8.23 -9.63
N ARG A 238 -10.48 8.53 -9.30
CA ARG A 238 -11.00 9.89 -9.38
C ARG A 238 -10.21 10.85 -8.48
N TYR A 239 -9.85 10.41 -7.29
CA TYR A 239 -9.04 11.22 -6.38
C TYR A 239 -7.64 11.50 -6.95
N LEU A 240 -6.97 10.51 -7.53
CA LEU A 240 -5.67 10.68 -8.18
C LEU A 240 -5.75 11.62 -9.41
N ILE A 241 -6.81 11.51 -10.20
CA ILE A 241 -7.06 12.43 -11.32
C ILE A 241 -7.20 13.87 -10.82
N ASN A 242 -7.95 14.09 -9.73
CA ASN A 242 -8.10 15.42 -9.13
C ASN A 242 -6.78 16.01 -8.61
N LEU A 243 -5.83 15.16 -8.20
CA LEU A 243 -4.48 15.57 -7.82
C LEU A 243 -3.56 15.90 -9.01
N GLY A 244 -4.03 15.67 -10.24
CA GLY A 244 -3.30 15.94 -11.48
C GLY A 244 -2.53 14.74 -12.04
N PHE A 245 -2.82 13.52 -11.57
CA PHE A 245 -2.20 12.31 -12.13
C PHE A 245 -2.99 11.78 -13.31
N THR A 246 -2.30 11.48 -14.41
CA THR A 246 -2.87 10.71 -15.50
C THR A 246 -2.78 9.22 -15.16
N LEU A 247 -3.92 8.54 -15.13
CA LEU A 247 -3.94 7.09 -15.06
C LEU A 247 -3.59 6.56 -16.45
N ASN A 248 -2.29 6.38 -16.70
CA ASN A 248 -1.82 5.83 -17.97
C ASN A 248 -2.18 4.34 -18.03
N ALA A 249 -3.33 4.02 -18.61
CA ALA A 249 -3.59 2.70 -19.21
C ALA A 249 -3.16 2.67 -20.69
N HIS A 250 -2.44 3.70 -21.17
CA HIS A 250 -2.13 3.86 -22.59
C HIS A 250 -0.96 3.02 -23.08
N ASP A 251 -0.13 2.46 -22.18
CA ASP A 251 1.00 1.60 -22.57
C ASP A 251 0.77 0.14 -22.17
N ILE A 252 -0.43 -0.40 -22.42
CA ILE A 252 -0.66 -1.84 -22.32
C ILE A 252 -0.03 -2.49 -23.56
N THR A 253 1.25 -2.86 -23.45
CA THR A 253 1.91 -3.69 -24.46
C THR A 253 1.75 -5.15 -24.06
N LEU A 254 0.95 -5.90 -24.84
CA LEU A 254 0.76 -7.32 -24.60
C LEU A 254 2.02 -8.10 -25.06
N PRO A 255 2.51 -9.09 -24.30
CA PRO A 255 3.73 -9.82 -24.64
C PRO A 255 3.55 -10.71 -25.89
N HIS A 256 2.36 -11.31 -26.05
CA HIS A 256 2.03 -12.24 -27.13
C HIS A 256 0.58 -12.04 -27.62
N PRO A 257 0.21 -10.88 -28.19
CA PRO A 257 -1.17 -10.60 -28.58
C PRO A 257 -1.59 -11.46 -29.76
N THR A 258 -2.73 -12.14 -29.65
CA THR A 258 -3.44 -12.61 -30.85
C THR A 258 -4.19 -11.43 -31.49
N THR A 259 -4.58 -11.55 -32.76
CA THR A 259 -5.41 -10.54 -33.43
C THR A 259 -6.72 -10.27 -32.67
N GLN A 260 -7.29 -11.28 -32.02
CA GLN A 260 -8.48 -11.13 -31.17
C GLN A 260 -8.17 -10.38 -29.87
N ASP A 261 -7.03 -10.66 -29.23
CA ASP A 261 -6.63 -9.98 -28.00
C ASP A 261 -6.39 -8.49 -28.26
N GLN A 262 -5.76 -8.16 -29.40
CA GLN A 262 -5.54 -6.78 -29.81
C GLN A 262 -6.86 -6.06 -30.08
N LYS A 263 -7.77 -6.66 -30.87
CA LYS A 263 -9.10 -6.09 -31.13
C LYS A 263 -9.92 -5.86 -29.86
N LEU A 264 -9.87 -6.80 -28.92
CA LEU A 264 -10.55 -6.67 -27.63
C LEU A 264 -9.93 -5.55 -26.78
N LEU A 265 -8.61 -5.48 -26.73
CA LEU A 265 -7.90 -4.43 -26.01
C LEU A 265 -8.21 -3.05 -26.61
N ASP A 266 -8.19 -2.93 -27.93
CA ASP A 266 -8.48 -1.69 -28.65
C ASP A 266 -9.93 -1.23 -28.41
N LEU A 267 -10.90 -2.15 -28.43
CA LEU A 267 -12.29 -1.88 -28.08
C LEU A 267 -12.42 -1.32 -26.65
N LEU A 268 -11.77 -2.00 -25.70
CA LEU A 268 -11.77 -1.63 -24.29
C LEU A 268 -11.05 -0.30 -24.01
N LEU A 269 -9.98 -0.01 -24.76
CA LEU A 269 -9.27 1.28 -24.72
C LEU A 269 -10.10 2.41 -25.33
N THR A 270 -10.81 2.13 -26.43
CA THR A 270 -11.67 3.12 -27.10
C THR A 270 -12.87 3.49 -26.23
N LYS A 271 -13.45 2.52 -25.53
CA LYS A 271 -14.58 2.71 -24.60
C LYS A 271 -14.14 2.78 -23.13
N ARG A 272 -12.94 3.29 -22.87
CA ARG A 272 -12.37 3.36 -21.51
C ARG A 272 -13.30 4.07 -20.54
N GLY A 273 -13.43 3.52 -19.33
CA GLY A 273 -14.32 4.03 -18.29
C GLY A 273 -15.81 3.74 -18.52
N GLN A 274 -16.19 3.18 -19.68
CA GLN A 274 -17.54 2.78 -20.01
C GLN A 274 -17.68 1.25 -19.95
N THR A 275 -18.88 0.77 -19.64
CA THR A 275 -19.19 -0.66 -19.73
C THR A 275 -19.43 -1.03 -21.19
N VAL A 276 -18.61 -1.93 -21.71
CA VAL A 276 -18.75 -2.56 -23.02
C VAL A 276 -19.57 -3.83 -22.85
N SER A 277 -20.66 -3.98 -23.60
CA SER A 277 -21.57 -5.11 -23.47
C SER A 277 -20.98 -6.41 -24.02
N TYR A 278 -21.60 -7.54 -23.69
CA TYR A 278 -21.19 -8.84 -24.25
C TYR A 278 -21.37 -8.86 -25.77
N GLU A 279 -22.43 -8.24 -26.27
CA GLU A 279 -22.75 -8.11 -27.69
C GLU A 279 -21.73 -7.22 -28.41
N ASP A 280 -21.35 -6.10 -27.82
CA ASP A 280 -20.30 -5.21 -28.36
C ASP A 280 -18.97 -5.96 -28.48
N ILE A 281 -18.59 -6.72 -27.44
CA ILE A 281 -17.38 -7.53 -27.46
C ILE A 281 -17.47 -8.62 -28.55
N ALA A 282 -18.59 -9.31 -28.62
CA ALA A 282 -18.78 -10.38 -29.58
C ALA A 282 -18.74 -9.89 -31.03
N SER A 283 -19.38 -8.76 -31.32
CA SER A 283 -19.41 -8.14 -32.65
C SER A 283 -18.01 -7.78 -33.18
N VAL A 284 -17.07 -7.45 -32.28
CA VAL A 284 -15.69 -7.13 -32.63
C VAL A 284 -14.82 -8.38 -32.78
N LEU A 285 -15.05 -9.39 -31.93
CA LEU A 285 -14.23 -10.62 -31.90
C LEU A 285 -14.61 -11.64 -32.98
N TRP A 286 -15.91 -11.72 -33.32
CA TRP A 286 -16.47 -12.70 -34.24
C TRP A 286 -17.34 -12.02 -35.31
N THR A 287 -16.76 -11.06 -36.03
CA THR A 287 -17.41 -10.36 -37.15
C THR A 287 -18.01 -11.35 -38.16
N GLY A 288 -19.33 -11.28 -38.37
CA GLY A 288 -20.05 -12.11 -39.34
C GLY A 288 -20.42 -13.52 -38.85
N ASN A 289 -20.29 -13.79 -37.54
CA ASN A 289 -20.73 -15.04 -36.94
C ASN A 289 -21.61 -14.75 -35.70
N ASP A 290 -22.89 -15.10 -35.78
CA ASP A 290 -23.86 -14.91 -34.69
C ASP A 290 -23.73 -16.00 -33.60
N ASP A 291 -22.98 -17.07 -33.86
CA ASP A 291 -22.75 -18.16 -32.91
C ASP A 291 -21.56 -17.85 -31.99
N TRP A 292 -21.82 -17.01 -30.99
CA TRP A 292 -20.91 -16.81 -29.86
C TRP A 292 -21.59 -17.20 -28.55
N SER A 293 -20.78 -17.50 -27.55
CA SER A 293 -21.26 -17.81 -26.20
C SER A 293 -20.67 -16.85 -25.19
N LEU A 294 -21.42 -16.58 -24.12
CA LEU A 294 -20.91 -15.82 -22.96
C LEU A 294 -19.62 -16.45 -22.43
N TYR A 295 -19.50 -17.77 -22.47
CA TYR A 295 -18.28 -18.49 -22.09
C TYR A 295 -17.08 -18.10 -22.95
N ALA A 296 -17.25 -17.97 -24.27
CA ALA A 296 -16.18 -17.54 -25.16
C ALA A 296 -15.72 -16.11 -24.85
N VAL A 297 -16.65 -15.19 -24.57
CA VAL A 297 -16.33 -13.80 -24.15
C VAL A 297 -15.55 -13.80 -22.84
N VAL A 298 -16.01 -14.56 -21.84
CA VAL A 298 -15.32 -14.69 -20.54
C VAL A 298 -13.88 -15.19 -20.74
N LYS A 299 -13.68 -16.20 -21.59
CA LYS A 299 -12.34 -16.75 -21.88
C LYS A 299 -11.42 -15.76 -22.60
N ALA A 300 -11.96 -14.96 -23.52
CA ALA A 300 -11.19 -13.90 -24.16
C ALA A 300 -10.72 -12.85 -23.13
N ILE A 301 -11.61 -12.43 -22.22
CA ILE A 301 -11.27 -11.49 -21.15
C ILE A 301 -10.27 -12.09 -20.15
N GLU A 302 -10.42 -13.36 -19.76
CA GLU A 302 -9.46 -14.05 -18.89
C GLU A 302 -8.06 -14.11 -19.52
N ARG A 303 -7.98 -14.43 -20.82
CA ARG A 303 -6.72 -14.46 -21.57
C ARG A 303 -6.07 -13.08 -21.62
N LEU A 304 -6.87 -12.04 -21.91
CA LEU A 304 -6.38 -10.66 -21.96
C LEU A 304 -5.87 -10.19 -20.58
N ARG A 305 -6.61 -10.46 -19.50
CA ARG A 305 -6.17 -10.18 -18.12
C ARG A 305 -4.84 -10.86 -17.79
N ARG A 306 -4.67 -12.12 -18.22
CA ARG A 306 -3.42 -12.86 -18.01
C ARG A 306 -2.26 -12.20 -18.75
N GLN A 307 -2.43 -11.82 -20.02
CA GLN A 307 -1.39 -11.15 -20.82
C GLN A 307 -1.02 -9.77 -20.23
N ILE A 308 -1.99 -9.00 -19.75
CA ILE A 308 -1.75 -7.74 -19.02
C ILE A 308 -0.91 -8.00 -17.75
N LYS A 309 -1.20 -9.09 -17.04
CA LYS A 309 -0.41 -9.47 -15.86
C LYS A 309 1.02 -9.87 -16.21
N GLU A 310 1.20 -10.60 -17.32
CA GLU A 310 2.50 -11.00 -17.85
C GLU A 310 3.34 -9.81 -18.34
N SER A 311 2.70 -8.71 -18.77
CA SER A 311 3.39 -7.45 -19.11
C SER A 311 3.84 -6.62 -17.88
N GLY A 312 3.76 -7.19 -16.68
CA GLY A 312 4.14 -6.53 -15.42
C GLY A 312 3.05 -5.63 -14.83
N ILE A 313 1.84 -5.63 -15.39
CA ILE A 313 0.70 -4.87 -14.85
C ILE A 313 -0.13 -5.81 -13.96
N HIS A 314 0.13 -5.79 -12.66
CA HIS A 314 -0.58 -6.65 -11.69
C HIS A 314 -1.92 -6.07 -11.20
N THR A 315 -2.29 -4.89 -11.69
CA THR A 315 -3.57 -4.25 -11.38
C THR A 315 -4.69 -4.82 -12.24
N PRO A 316 -5.84 -5.19 -11.66
CA PRO A 316 -6.99 -5.63 -12.44
C PRO A 316 -7.59 -4.45 -13.22
N LEU A 317 -7.10 -4.24 -14.44
CA LEU A 317 -7.56 -3.15 -15.33
C LEU A 317 -8.92 -3.41 -15.94
N ILE A 318 -9.32 -4.68 -16.10
CA ILE A 318 -10.59 -5.05 -16.70
C ILE A 318 -11.55 -5.47 -15.59
N LEU A 319 -12.58 -4.67 -15.35
CA LEU A 319 -13.65 -4.95 -14.40
C LEU A 319 -14.81 -5.69 -15.04
N ALA A 320 -15.42 -6.60 -14.30
CA ALA A 320 -16.66 -7.27 -14.72
C ALA A 320 -17.86 -6.56 -14.11
N HIS A 321 -18.82 -6.19 -14.95
CA HIS A 321 -20.12 -5.66 -14.55
C HIS A 321 -21.16 -6.76 -14.75
N ARG A 322 -21.68 -7.29 -13.64
CA ARG A 322 -22.55 -8.47 -13.66
C ARG A 322 -23.75 -8.27 -14.59
N LYS A 323 -23.93 -9.18 -15.55
CA LYS A 323 -24.98 -9.16 -16.59
C LYS A 323 -24.91 -7.97 -17.58
N LEU A 324 -23.90 -7.12 -17.47
CA LEU A 324 -23.77 -5.93 -18.32
C LEU A 324 -22.59 -6.04 -19.27
N GLY A 325 -21.45 -6.59 -18.81
CA GLY A 325 -20.26 -6.74 -19.64
C GLY A 325 -18.98 -6.40 -18.88
N TYR A 326 -18.05 -5.69 -19.54
CA TYR A 326 -16.72 -5.38 -18.99
C TYR A 326 -16.33 -3.93 -19.24
N SER A 327 -15.47 -3.38 -18.38
CA SER A 327 -14.91 -2.04 -18.59
C SER A 327 -13.41 -2.05 -18.33
N LEU A 328 -12.67 -1.25 -19.09
CA LEU A 328 -11.28 -0.93 -18.79
C LEU A 328 -11.21 0.32 -17.92
N ILE A 329 -10.44 0.27 -16.84
CA ILE A 329 -10.18 1.40 -15.92
C ILE A 329 -9.07 2.29 -16.45
#